data_AF-A0A854NJC3-F1
#
_entry.id   AF-A0A854NJC3-F1
#
_cell.length_a   1.000
_cell.length_b   1.000
_cell.length_c   1.000
_cell.angle_alpha   90.00
_cell.angle_beta   90.00
_cell.angle_gamma   90.00
#
_symmetry.space_group_name_H-M   'P 1'
#
loop_
_entity.id
_entity.type
_entity.pdbx_description
1 polymer ?
#
loop_
_entity_poly.entity_id
_entity_poly.type
_entity_poly.pdbx_seq_one_letter_code
_entity_poly.pdbx_strand_id
1 'polypeptide(L)'
;MLTCSTIQAALSARLDGETPGIDDDVIDTHLDSCPDCQAYFDQAVALNRSLAFRIPEAAYTEAPDLIDDILANVEPQWRKQAATRAWNTALSRVSIVVAGLLWLAWAINLIAITSTEIDPLANRVSMEAASLRFAIAFSLFFAAWQPRVVGGLLPVVAAVWTFEVGFGIRDIFLAPEAGDTMIQLGLLFLAVVTLSWLWISDKGWVIVREMVRSLSSDPR
;
A
#
# COMPACT_ATOMS: atom_id res chain seq x y z
N MET A 1 -12.14 51.26 -7.70
CA MET A 1 -11.35 51.63 -8.90
C MET A 1 -10.98 50.31 -9.57
N LEU A 2 -11.38 50.11 -10.82
CA LEU A 2 -11.01 48.92 -11.57
C LEU A 2 -9.51 49.01 -11.89
N THR A 3 -8.76 48.00 -11.46
CA THR A 3 -7.32 47.89 -11.73
C THR A 3 -7.09 47.04 -12.98
N CYS A 4 -6.03 47.32 -13.74
CA CYS A 4 -5.69 46.54 -14.94
C CYS A 4 -5.58 45.03 -14.65
N SER A 5 -5.11 44.64 -13.47
CA SER A 5 -5.06 43.23 -13.03
C SER A 5 -6.44 42.56 -12.95
N THR A 6 -7.48 43.30 -12.57
CA THR A 6 -8.85 42.78 -12.48
C THR A 6 -9.42 42.58 -13.88
N ILE A 7 -9.14 43.51 -14.80
CA ILE A 7 -9.56 43.41 -16.19
C ILE A 7 -8.83 42.25 -16.89
N GLN A 8 -7.52 42.09 -16.67
CA GLN A 8 -6.76 40.95 -17.21
C GLN A 8 -7.29 39.60 -16.73
N ALA A 9 -7.66 39.48 -15.44
CA ALA A 9 -8.27 38.26 -14.90
C ALA A 9 -9.64 37.97 -15.55
N ALA A 10 -10.48 38.99 -15.73
CA ALA A 10 -11.76 38.86 -16.41
C ALA A 10 -11.59 38.47 -17.89
N LEU A 11 -10.57 39.01 -18.56
CA LEU A 11 -10.23 38.70 -19.95
C LEU A 11 -9.72 37.27 -20.11
N SER A 12 -8.93 36.76 -19.16
CA SER A 12 -8.51 35.36 -19.10
C SER A 12 -9.71 34.43 -18.92
N ALA A 13 -10.59 34.73 -17.96
CA ALA A 13 -11.81 33.95 -17.74
C ALA A 13 -12.68 33.88 -19.02
N ARG A 14 -12.81 34.99 -19.74
CA ARG A 14 -13.51 35.04 -21.03
C ARG A 14 -12.86 34.15 -22.10
N LEU A 15 -11.52 34.07 -22.15
CA LEU A 15 -10.81 33.19 -23.08
C LEU A 15 -10.97 31.69 -22.76
N ASP A 16 -11.13 31.35 -21.49
CA ASP A 16 -11.36 29.98 -21.02
C ASP A 16 -12.85 29.55 -21.06
N GLY A 17 -13.74 30.48 -21.42
CA GLY A 17 -15.19 30.25 -21.45
C GLY A 17 -15.87 30.32 -20.08
N GLU A 18 -15.17 30.82 -19.07
CA GLU A 18 -15.70 31.06 -17.72
C GLU A 18 -16.39 32.42 -17.60
N THR A 19 -17.17 32.62 -16.53
CA THR A 19 -17.90 33.88 -16.31
C THR A 19 -16.94 34.98 -15.82
N PRO A 20 -16.79 36.12 -16.51
CA PRO A 20 -15.79 37.15 -16.18
C PRO A 20 -16.02 37.90 -14.85
N GLY A 21 -17.21 37.80 -14.27
CA GLY A 21 -17.59 38.46 -13.01
C GLY A 21 -17.70 39.99 -13.09
N ILE A 22 -17.39 40.57 -14.24
CA ILE A 22 -17.50 41.99 -14.58
C ILE A 22 -18.31 42.07 -15.88
N ASP A 23 -19.10 43.13 -16.02
CA ASP A 23 -19.87 43.40 -17.23
C ASP A 23 -18.94 43.55 -18.44
N ASP A 24 -19.28 42.90 -19.55
CA ASP A 24 -18.49 42.90 -20.78
C ASP A 24 -18.33 44.32 -21.34
N ASP A 25 -19.34 45.18 -21.19
CA ASP A 25 -19.28 46.58 -21.65
C ASP A 25 -18.16 47.37 -20.92
N VAL A 26 -17.93 47.04 -19.64
CA VAL A 26 -16.90 47.68 -18.81
C VAL A 26 -15.51 47.15 -19.17
N ILE A 27 -15.41 45.87 -19.50
CA ILE A 27 -14.16 45.23 -19.96
C ILE A 27 -13.76 45.84 -21.30
N ASP A 28 -14.67 45.92 -22.26
CA ASP A 28 -14.41 46.42 -23.60
C ASP A 28 -14.06 47.92 -23.58
N THR A 29 -14.75 48.74 -22.77
CA THR A 29 -14.41 50.17 -22.58
C THR A 29 -12.99 50.37 -22.02
N HIS A 30 -12.56 49.50 -21.10
CA HIS A 30 -11.21 49.57 -20.54
C HIS A 30 -10.15 49.08 -21.55
N LEU A 31 -10.48 48.04 -22.32
CA LEU A 31 -9.62 47.49 -23.36
C LEU A 31 -9.38 48.52 -24.47
N ASP A 32 -10.38 49.33 -24.83
CA ASP A 32 -10.23 50.40 -25.84
C ASP A 32 -9.34 51.56 -25.38
N SER A 33 -9.24 51.79 -24.07
CA SER A 33 -8.53 52.94 -23.49
C SER A 33 -7.15 52.62 -22.89
N CYS A 34 -6.82 51.34 -22.66
CA CYS A 34 -5.60 50.92 -22.00
C CYS A 34 -4.68 50.07 -22.92
N PRO A 35 -3.51 50.61 -23.35
CA PRO A 35 -2.59 49.88 -24.24
C PRO A 35 -1.96 48.64 -23.60
N ASP A 36 -1.79 48.62 -22.27
CA ASP A 36 -1.21 47.47 -21.56
C ASP A 36 -2.16 46.26 -21.56
N CYS A 37 -3.47 46.51 -21.43
CA CYS A 37 -4.50 45.45 -21.50
C CYS A 37 -4.67 44.92 -22.93
N GLN A 38 -4.52 45.78 -23.96
CA GLN A 38 -4.50 45.36 -25.37
C GLN A 38 -3.31 44.41 -25.64
N ALA A 39 -2.11 44.80 -25.22
CA ALA A 39 -0.90 43.99 -25.38
C ALA A 39 -1.01 42.63 -24.67
N TYR A 40 -1.60 42.61 -23.46
CA TYR A 40 -1.88 41.37 -22.74
C TYR A 40 -2.86 40.47 -23.49
N PHE A 41 -3.96 41.02 -24.00
CA PHE A 41 -4.96 40.26 -24.75
C PHE A 41 -4.39 39.61 -26.00
N ASP A 42 -3.63 40.37 -26.78
CA ASP A 42 -3.03 39.89 -28.02
C ASP A 42 -2.05 38.73 -27.76
N GLN A 43 -1.26 38.83 -26.67
CA GLN A 43 -0.38 37.74 -26.24
C GLN A 43 -1.16 36.51 -25.79
N ALA A 44 -2.24 36.69 -25.02
CA ALA A 44 -3.07 35.59 -24.56
C ALA A 44 -3.79 34.86 -25.71
N VAL A 45 -4.32 35.61 -26.68
CA VAL A 45 -4.95 35.06 -27.90
C VAL A 45 -3.93 34.33 -28.76
N ALA A 46 -2.72 34.89 -28.94
CA ALA A 46 -1.65 34.24 -29.69
C ALA A 46 -1.20 32.93 -29.03
N LEU A 47 -1.08 32.91 -27.69
CA LEU A 47 -0.75 31.71 -26.93
C LEU A 47 -1.88 30.67 -27.05
N ASN A 48 -3.13 31.05 -26.87
CA ASN A 48 -4.28 30.15 -27.00
C ASN A 48 -4.33 29.53 -28.40
N ARG A 49 -4.10 30.34 -29.45
CA ARG A 49 -4.01 29.84 -30.84
C ARG A 49 -2.83 28.88 -31.05
N SER A 50 -1.70 29.10 -30.37
CA SER A 50 -0.55 28.19 -30.43
C SER A 50 -0.79 26.86 -29.70
N LEU A 51 -1.59 26.89 -28.61
CA LEU A 51 -2.01 25.70 -27.87
C LEU A 51 -3.13 24.94 -28.59
N ALA A 52 -3.96 25.64 -29.37
CA ALA A 52 -5.02 25.06 -30.21
C ALA A 52 -4.48 24.24 -31.41
N PHE A 53 -3.17 23.98 -31.48
CA PHE A 53 -2.58 23.12 -32.51
C PHE A 53 -3.06 21.66 -32.37
N ARG A 54 -3.94 21.25 -33.30
CA ARG A 54 -4.37 19.88 -33.67
C ARG A 54 -5.66 19.32 -33.06
N ILE A 55 -6.78 20.01 -33.26
CA ILE A 55 -8.01 19.28 -33.60
C ILE A 55 -8.51 19.91 -34.90
N PRO A 56 -8.37 19.23 -36.06
CA PRO A 56 -9.01 19.70 -37.29
C PRO A 56 -10.50 19.89 -37.03
N GLU A 57 -11.10 21.01 -37.45
CA GLU A 57 -12.55 21.21 -37.39
C GLU A 57 -13.33 20.04 -38.05
N ALA A 58 -12.72 19.40 -39.05
CA ALA A 58 -13.22 18.20 -39.72
C ALA A 58 -13.14 16.91 -38.86
N ALA A 59 -12.53 16.96 -37.67
CA ALA A 59 -12.46 15.89 -36.69
C ALA A 59 -13.59 15.99 -35.63
N TYR A 60 -14.49 16.97 -35.74
CA TYR A 60 -15.81 16.95 -35.08
C TYR A 60 -16.79 16.00 -35.78
N THR A 61 -16.31 14.93 -36.41
CA THR A 61 -17.12 13.72 -36.54
C THR A 61 -17.42 13.25 -35.13
N GLU A 62 -18.70 13.20 -34.78
CA GLU A 62 -19.27 12.57 -33.58
C GLU A 62 -18.31 11.49 -33.08
N ALA A 63 -17.56 11.80 -32.01
CA ALA A 63 -16.52 10.92 -31.51
C ALA A 63 -17.19 9.57 -31.25
N PRO A 64 -16.68 8.46 -31.83
CA PRO A 64 -17.34 7.17 -31.67
C PRO A 64 -17.52 6.89 -30.18
N ASP A 65 -18.71 6.46 -29.79
CA ASP A 65 -19.01 6.14 -28.40
C ASP A 65 -18.19 4.91 -27.99
N LEU A 66 -17.02 5.18 -27.44
CA LEU A 66 -16.05 4.21 -26.98
C LEU A 66 -16.28 3.84 -25.51
N ILE A 67 -17.33 4.36 -24.86
CA ILE A 67 -17.58 4.10 -23.44
C ILE A 67 -17.74 2.60 -23.20
N ASP A 68 -18.56 1.92 -24.01
CA ASP A 68 -18.79 0.49 -23.89
C ASP A 68 -17.52 -0.33 -24.19
N ASP A 69 -16.74 0.06 -25.20
CA ASP A 69 -15.47 -0.61 -25.56
C ASP A 69 -14.39 -0.43 -24.49
N ILE A 70 -14.33 0.75 -23.86
CA ILE A 70 -13.42 1.02 -22.74
C ILE A 70 -13.84 0.22 -21.51
N LEU A 71 -15.12 0.25 -21.15
CA LEU A 71 -15.65 -0.52 -20.01
C LEU A 71 -15.44 -2.02 -20.20
N ALA A 72 -15.71 -2.55 -21.41
CA ALA A 72 -15.53 -3.96 -21.74
C ALA A 72 -14.08 -4.43 -21.62
N ASN A 73 -13.11 -3.54 -21.88
CA ASN A 73 -11.68 -3.85 -21.77
C ASN A 73 -11.11 -3.64 -20.36
N VAL A 74 -11.67 -2.71 -19.57
CA VAL A 74 -11.20 -2.41 -18.21
C VAL A 74 -11.72 -3.41 -17.17
N GLU A 75 -13.01 -3.79 -17.27
CA GLU A 75 -13.68 -4.74 -16.36
C GLU A 75 -12.91 -6.09 -16.20
N PRO A 76 -12.47 -6.79 -17.27
CA PRO A 76 -11.76 -8.06 -17.13
C PRO A 76 -10.36 -7.88 -16.53
N GLN A 77 -9.70 -6.74 -16.72
CA GLN A 77 -8.39 -6.46 -16.14
C GLN A 77 -8.50 -6.23 -14.63
N TRP A 78 -9.48 -5.44 -14.20
CA TRP A 78 -9.76 -5.21 -12.77
C TRP A 78 -10.21 -6.48 -12.07
N ARG A 79 -11.06 -7.29 -12.71
CA ARG A 79 -11.51 -8.58 -12.17
C ARG A 79 -10.36 -9.59 -12.04
N LYS A 80 -9.44 -9.66 -13.01
CA LYS A 80 -8.22 -10.48 -12.91
C LYS A 80 -7.32 -10.02 -11.77
N GLN A 81 -7.08 -8.72 -11.63
CA GLN A 81 -6.27 -8.18 -10.54
C GLN A 81 -6.91 -8.42 -9.16
N ALA A 82 -8.23 -8.22 -9.05
CA ALA A 82 -9.00 -8.50 -7.83
C ALA A 82 -8.99 -9.99 -7.48
N ALA A 83 -9.15 -10.88 -8.46
CA ALA A 83 -9.12 -12.32 -8.26
C ALA A 83 -7.73 -12.82 -7.83
N THR A 84 -6.65 -12.34 -8.45
CA THR A 84 -5.28 -12.68 -8.06
C THR A 84 -4.97 -12.19 -6.64
N ARG A 85 -5.43 -10.99 -6.27
CA ARG A 85 -5.27 -10.46 -4.91
C ARG A 85 -6.04 -11.30 -3.89
N ALA A 86 -7.29 -11.66 -4.19
CA ALA A 86 -8.10 -12.52 -3.34
C ALA A 86 -7.46 -13.91 -3.17
N TRP A 87 -6.89 -14.47 -4.24
CA TRP A 87 -6.17 -15.75 -4.20
C TRP A 87 -4.90 -15.68 -3.34
N ASN A 88 -4.08 -14.63 -3.49
CA ASN A 88 -2.87 -14.45 -2.68
C ASN A 88 -3.19 -14.26 -1.19
N THR A 89 -4.26 -13.53 -0.87
CA THR A 89 -4.74 -13.41 0.51
C THR A 89 -5.27 -14.74 1.05
N ALA A 90 -5.98 -15.52 0.24
CA ALA A 90 -6.44 -16.85 0.66
C ALA A 90 -5.26 -17.80 0.92
N LEU A 91 -4.28 -17.86 0.00
CA LEU A 91 -3.11 -18.72 0.11
C LEU A 91 -2.25 -18.37 1.33
N SER A 92 -2.08 -17.08 1.62
CA SER A 92 -1.33 -16.64 2.81
C SER A 92 -2.05 -16.94 4.12
N ARG A 93 -3.38 -16.87 4.16
CA ARG A 93 -4.13 -17.30 5.33
C ARG A 93 -3.98 -18.80 5.57
N VAL A 94 -4.04 -19.60 4.50
CA VAL A 94 -3.81 -21.05 4.60
C VAL A 94 -2.39 -21.35 5.11
N SER A 95 -1.36 -20.67 4.60
CA SER A 95 0.02 -20.89 5.07
C SER A 95 0.22 -20.49 6.53
N ILE A 96 -0.40 -19.40 7.00
CA ILE A 96 -0.39 -19.00 8.42
C ILE A 96 -1.09 -20.04 9.29
N VAL A 97 -2.25 -20.57 8.86
CA VAL A 97 -2.96 -21.62 9.60
C VAL A 97 -2.10 -22.88 9.71
N VAL A 98 -1.45 -23.30 8.62
CA VAL A 98 -0.53 -24.45 8.63
C VAL A 98 0.64 -24.20 9.58
N ALA A 99 1.28 -23.02 9.54
CA ALA A 99 2.34 -22.67 10.47
C ALA A 99 1.87 -22.68 11.93
N GLY A 100 0.67 -22.14 12.21
CA GLY A 100 0.05 -22.20 13.54
C GLY A 100 -0.20 -23.63 14.02
N LEU A 101 -0.64 -24.53 13.14
CA LEU A 101 -0.81 -25.96 13.46
C LEU A 101 0.52 -26.65 13.76
N LEU A 102 1.60 -26.32 13.04
CA LEU A 102 2.93 -26.85 13.33
C LEU A 102 3.40 -26.42 14.73
N TRP A 103 3.25 -25.13 15.07
CA TRP A 103 3.55 -24.62 16.41
C TRP A 103 2.71 -25.30 17.49
N LEU A 104 1.40 -25.45 17.25
CA LEU A 104 0.49 -26.08 18.18
C LEU A 104 0.84 -27.55 18.43
N ALA A 105 1.10 -28.31 17.38
CA ALA A 105 1.49 -29.72 17.47
C ALA A 105 2.80 -29.87 18.24
N TRP A 106 3.77 -28.98 18.02
CA TRP A 106 5.04 -29.02 18.71
C TRP A 106 4.94 -28.61 20.18
N ALA A 107 4.07 -27.65 20.52
CA ALA A 107 3.76 -27.29 21.90
C ALA A 107 3.11 -28.45 22.67
N ILE A 108 2.17 -29.14 22.03
CA ILE A 108 1.50 -30.33 22.61
C ILE A 108 2.52 -31.47 22.82
N ASN A 109 3.39 -31.71 21.83
CA ASN A 109 4.42 -32.73 21.93
C ASN A 109 5.40 -32.44 23.09
N LEU A 110 5.79 -31.17 23.28
CA LEU A 110 6.62 -30.76 24.41
C LEU A 110 5.94 -31.07 25.75
N ILE A 111 4.66 -30.71 25.93
CA ILE A 111 3.92 -31.03 27.17
C ILE A 111 3.87 -32.56 27.40
N ALA A 112 3.63 -33.35 26.35
CA ALA A 112 3.56 -34.79 26.48
C ALA A 112 4.88 -35.39 26.98
N ILE A 113 6.02 -34.92 26.45
CA ILE A 113 7.36 -35.36 26.87
C ILE A 113 7.67 -34.86 28.29
N THR A 114 7.38 -33.60 28.59
CA THR A 114 7.60 -32.98 29.90
C THR A 114 6.78 -33.64 31.01
N SER A 115 5.59 -34.17 30.72
CA SER A 115 4.71 -34.76 31.72
C SER A 115 5.31 -35.95 32.48
N THR A 116 6.34 -36.58 31.92
CA THR A 116 7.09 -37.69 32.55
C THR A 116 8.38 -37.24 33.26
N GLU A 117 8.69 -35.95 33.23
CA GLU A 117 9.92 -35.39 33.82
C GLU A 117 9.82 -35.32 35.35
N ILE A 118 10.85 -35.83 36.04
CA ILE A 118 10.87 -35.91 37.50
C ILE A 118 11.46 -34.63 38.12
N ASP A 119 12.40 -33.98 37.42
CA ASP A 119 13.01 -32.75 37.91
C ASP A 119 12.03 -31.56 37.86
N PRO A 120 11.68 -30.93 39.02
CA PRO A 120 10.76 -29.80 39.06
C PRO A 120 11.27 -28.57 38.30
N LEU A 121 12.59 -28.37 38.21
CA LEU A 121 13.16 -27.22 37.54
C LEU A 121 13.07 -27.36 36.01
N ALA A 122 13.49 -28.51 35.47
CA ALA A 122 13.35 -28.82 34.05
C ALA A 122 11.89 -28.76 33.58
N ASN A 123 10.95 -29.30 34.38
CA ASN A 123 9.53 -29.22 34.10
C ASN A 123 9.05 -27.75 33.98
N ARG A 124 9.41 -26.88 34.94
CA ARG A 124 9.03 -25.46 34.90
C ARG A 124 9.53 -24.74 33.65
N VAL A 125 10.80 -24.90 33.29
CA VAL A 125 11.38 -24.23 32.10
C VAL A 125 10.70 -24.68 30.82
N SER A 126 10.41 -25.98 30.70
CA SER A 126 9.70 -26.53 29.54
C SER A 126 8.22 -26.09 29.48
N MET A 127 7.55 -25.90 30.62
CA MET A 127 6.21 -25.31 30.67
C MET A 127 6.22 -23.84 30.21
N GLU A 128 7.22 -23.05 30.60
CA GLU A 128 7.41 -21.68 30.11
C GLU A 128 7.63 -21.67 28.59
N ALA A 129 8.49 -22.54 28.07
CA ALA A 129 8.69 -22.71 26.63
C ALA A 129 7.40 -23.12 25.90
N ALA A 130 6.63 -24.07 26.44
CA ALA A 130 5.35 -24.48 25.88
C ALA A 130 4.37 -23.30 25.79
N SER A 131 4.29 -22.47 26.85
CA SER A 131 3.42 -21.29 26.88
C SER A 131 3.74 -20.30 25.75
N LEU A 132 5.03 -20.10 25.44
CA LEU A 132 5.48 -19.25 24.34
C LEU A 132 5.06 -19.86 22.98
N ARG A 133 5.22 -21.17 22.81
CA ARG A 133 4.80 -21.89 21.59
C ARG A 133 3.29 -21.76 21.36
N PHE A 134 2.47 -21.89 22.41
CA PHE A 134 1.02 -21.66 22.33
C PHE A 134 0.67 -20.20 22.01
N ALA A 135 1.37 -19.25 22.60
CA ALA A 135 1.14 -17.83 22.34
C ALA A 135 1.40 -17.50 20.85
N ILE A 136 2.48 -18.03 20.28
CA ILE A 136 2.80 -17.87 18.85
C ILE A 136 1.72 -18.53 17.99
N ALA A 137 1.35 -19.79 18.27
CA ALA A 137 0.29 -20.49 17.54
C ALA A 137 -1.03 -19.70 17.56
N PHE A 138 -1.45 -19.23 18.74
CA PHE A 138 -2.66 -18.42 18.90
C PHE A 138 -2.58 -17.11 18.11
N SER A 139 -1.45 -16.41 18.17
CA SER A 139 -1.25 -15.17 17.44
C SER A 139 -1.36 -15.36 15.92
N LEU A 140 -0.86 -16.49 15.39
CA LEU A 140 -0.96 -16.85 13.98
C LEU A 140 -2.42 -17.16 13.59
N PHE A 141 -3.15 -17.94 14.39
CA PHE A 141 -4.57 -18.19 14.13
C PHE A 141 -5.39 -16.90 14.19
N PHE A 142 -5.09 -16.02 15.15
CA PHE A 142 -5.74 -14.72 15.26
C PHE A 142 -5.43 -13.81 14.07
N ALA A 143 -4.19 -13.79 13.58
CA ALA A 143 -3.81 -13.08 12.36
C ALA A 143 -4.50 -13.65 11.11
N ALA A 144 -4.67 -14.97 11.04
CA ALA A 144 -5.43 -15.61 9.96
C ALA A 144 -6.93 -15.30 10.01
N TRP A 145 -7.51 -15.13 11.20
CA TRP A 145 -8.91 -14.70 11.35
C TRP A 145 -9.07 -13.21 11.01
N GLN A 146 -8.18 -12.37 11.53
CA GLN A 146 -8.26 -10.91 11.44
C GLN A 146 -6.98 -10.32 10.83
N PRO A 147 -6.83 -10.29 9.48
CA PRO A 147 -5.61 -9.79 8.81
C PRO A 147 -5.22 -8.36 9.19
N ARG A 148 -6.18 -7.58 9.69
CA ARG A 148 -6.02 -6.20 10.18
C ARG A 148 -4.91 -6.06 11.21
N VAL A 149 -4.67 -7.09 12.02
CA VAL A 149 -3.74 -7.06 13.17
C VAL A 149 -2.30 -7.35 12.76
N VAL A 150 -2.08 -7.86 11.54
CA VAL A 150 -0.76 -8.29 11.06
C VAL A 150 0.27 -7.15 11.13
N GLY A 151 -0.14 -5.92 10.83
CA GLY A 151 0.76 -4.76 10.90
C GLY A 151 1.33 -4.50 12.30
N GLY A 152 0.59 -4.83 13.37
CA GLY A 152 1.07 -4.72 14.74
C GLY A 152 1.78 -5.98 15.26
N LEU A 153 1.38 -7.15 14.75
CA LEU A 153 1.96 -8.43 15.18
C LEU A 153 3.34 -8.70 14.56
N LEU A 154 3.57 -8.28 13.32
CA LEU A 154 4.79 -8.55 12.57
C LEU A 154 6.06 -8.05 13.29
N PRO A 155 6.13 -6.80 13.81
CA PRO A 155 7.30 -6.34 14.58
C PRO A 155 7.57 -7.17 15.83
N VAL A 156 6.53 -7.65 16.51
CA VAL A 156 6.68 -8.47 17.73
C VAL A 156 7.27 -9.83 17.39
N VAL A 157 6.68 -10.54 16.42
CA VAL A 157 7.17 -11.87 16.00
C VAL A 157 8.56 -11.79 15.36
N ALA A 158 8.83 -10.72 14.58
CA ALA A 158 10.14 -10.47 14.01
C ALA A 158 11.21 -10.16 15.07
N ALA A 159 10.86 -9.40 16.12
CA ALA A 159 11.77 -9.18 17.25
C ALA A 159 12.11 -10.49 17.97
N VAL A 160 11.09 -11.31 18.27
CA VAL A 160 11.30 -12.65 18.88
C VAL A 160 12.26 -13.47 18.01
N TRP A 161 12.01 -13.56 16.70
CA TRP A 161 12.91 -14.26 15.79
C TRP A 161 14.33 -13.70 15.80
N THR A 162 14.49 -12.37 15.81
CA THR A 162 15.81 -11.72 15.76
C THR A 162 16.64 -12.00 17.01
N PHE A 163 16.02 -11.93 18.20
CA PHE A 163 16.71 -12.25 19.46
C PHE A 163 17.06 -13.74 19.55
N GLU A 164 16.13 -14.61 19.15
CA GLU A 164 16.35 -16.06 19.10
C GLU A 164 17.47 -16.43 18.15
N VAL A 165 17.60 -15.77 16.99
CA VAL A 165 18.76 -15.95 16.09
C VAL A 165 20.05 -15.60 16.82
N GLY A 166 20.07 -14.49 17.56
CA GLY A 166 21.23 -14.08 18.37
C GLY A 166 21.63 -15.12 19.42
N PHE A 167 20.65 -15.69 20.13
CA PHE A 167 20.90 -16.76 21.11
C PHE A 167 21.29 -18.08 20.45
N GLY A 168 20.66 -18.44 19.33
CA GLY A 168 20.96 -19.65 18.57
C GLY A 168 22.39 -19.67 18.02
N ILE A 169 22.95 -18.51 17.64
CA ILE A 169 24.37 -18.41 17.26
C ILE A 169 25.27 -18.87 18.41
N ARG A 170 25.00 -18.42 19.64
CA ARG A 170 25.76 -18.84 20.83
C ARG A 170 25.65 -20.35 21.04
N ASP A 171 24.46 -20.91 20.94
CA ASP A 171 24.23 -22.34 21.16
C ASP A 171 24.96 -23.21 20.13
N ILE A 172 24.97 -22.80 18.86
CA ILE A 172 25.70 -23.51 17.79
C ILE A 172 27.20 -23.60 18.08
N PHE A 173 27.81 -22.56 18.66
CA PHE A 173 29.24 -22.56 18.98
C PHE A 173 29.58 -23.30 20.27
N LEU A 174 28.66 -23.38 21.24
CA LEU A 174 28.92 -23.94 22.57
C LEU A 174 28.39 -25.37 22.76
N ALA A 175 27.37 -25.78 22.00
CA ALA A 175 26.70 -27.08 22.12
C ALA A 175 26.15 -27.55 20.75
N PRO A 176 26.88 -28.38 19.99
CA PRO A 176 26.50 -28.77 18.62
C PRO A 176 25.25 -29.65 18.48
N GLU A 177 24.64 -30.10 19.58
CA GLU A 177 23.47 -30.99 19.57
C GLU A 177 22.11 -30.23 19.48
N ALA A 178 22.14 -29.02 18.94
CA ALA A 178 21.03 -28.05 18.93
C ALA A 178 19.95 -28.30 17.85
N GLY A 179 19.46 -29.54 17.72
CA GLY A 179 18.40 -29.88 16.76
C GLY A 179 17.09 -29.12 16.99
N ASP A 180 16.68 -28.95 18.26
CA ASP A 180 15.45 -28.25 18.63
C ASP A 180 15.53 -26.75 18.31
N THR A 181 16.70 -26.13 18.53
CA THR A 181 16.97 -24.71 18.23
C THR A 181 16.81 -24.41 16.74
N MET A 182 17.31 -25.28 15.86
CA MET A 182 17.17 -25.09 14.41
C MET A 182 15.70 -25.14 13.97
N ILE A 183 14.92 -26.08 14.53
CA ILE A 183 13.48 -26.18 14.26
C ILE A 183 12.75 -24.92 14.75
N GLN A 184 13.10 -24.42 15.95
CA GLN A 184 12.54 -23.20 16.52
C GLN A 184 12.76 -22.00 15.60
N LEU A 185 14.01 -21.79 15.19
CA LEU A 185 14.39 -20.69 14.30
C LEU A 185 13.71 -20.78 12.94
N GLY A 186 13.61 -22.00 12.38
CA GLY A 186 12.94 -22.25 11.11
C GLY A 186 11.43 -21.95 11.17
N LEU A 187 10.75 -22.37 12.24
CA LEU A 187 9.32 -22.11 12.42
C LEU A 187 9.01 -20.64 12.70
N LEU A 188 9.89 -19.95 13.44
CA LEU A 188 9.77 -18.50 13.66
C LEU A 188 10.00 -17.73 12.36
N PHE A 189 11.01 -18.12 11.58
CA PHE A 189 11.27 -17.53 10.27
C PHE A 189 10.06 -17.70 9.33
N LEU A 190 9.50 -18.91 9.28
CA LEU A 190 8.29 -19.20 8.52
C LEU A 190 7.11 -18.32 8.97
N ALA A 191 6.93 -18.12 10.28
CA ALA A 191 5.91 -17.23 10.82
C ALA A 191 6.12 -15.78 10.33
N VAL A 192 7.34 -15.25 10.39
CA VAL A 192 7.67 -13.90 9.89
C VAL A 192 7.39 -13.77 8.39
N VAL A 193 7.81 -14.75 7.58
CA VAL A 193 7.62 -14.74 6.13
C VAL A 193 6.13 -14.79 5.77
N THR A 194 5.36 -15.67 6.41
CA THR A 194 3.93 -15.82 6.12
C THR A 194 3.11 -14.59 6.57
N LEU A 195 3.45 -13.98 7.71
CA LEU A 195 2.86 -12.71 8.15
C LEU A 195 3.23 -11.55 7.20
N SER A 196 4.49 -11.48 6.76
CA SER A 196 4.94 -10.49 5.78
C SER A 196 4.20 -10.63 4.46
N TRP A 197 4.03 -11.86 3.98
CA TRP A 197 3.26 -12.14 2.77
C TRP A 197 1.80 -11.68 2.89
N LEU A 198 1.13 -11.98 4.01
CA LEU A 198 -0.25 -11.53 4.26
C LEU A 198 -0.34 -10.00 4.31
N TRP A 199 0.62 -9.34 4.98
CA TRP A 199 0.67 -7.88 5.06
C TRP A 199 0.81 -7.24 3.66
N ILE A 200 1.72 -7.76 2.84
CA ILE A 200 1.95 -7.31 1.47
C ILE A 200 0.69 -7.51 0.62
N SER A 201 0.03 -8.67 0.75
CA SER A 201 -1.16 -9.02 -0.04
C SER A 201 -2.40 -8.18 0.33
N ASP A 202 -2.57 -7.86 1.62
CA ASP A 202 -3.73 -7.13 2.12
C ASP A 202 -3.60 -5.61 1.93
N LYS A 203 -2.46 -5.00 2.31
CA LYS A 203 -2.31 -3.52 2.35
C LYS A 203 -0.97 -2.97 1.87
N GLY A 204 0.11 -3.74 2.02
CA GLY A 204 1.48 -3.23 1.89
C GLY A 204 1.77 -2.55 0.55
N TRP A 205 1.29 -3.11 -0.56
CA TRP A 205 1.55 -2.54 -1.89
C TRP A 205 0.97 -1.15 -2.12
N VAL A 206 -0.18 -0.82 -1.51
CA VAL A 206 -0.79 0.51 -1.67
C VAL A 206 0.03 1.55 -0.89
N ILE A 207 0.38 1.23 0.35
CA ILE A 207 1.15 2.12 1.25
C ILE A 207 2.56 2.35 0.70
N VAL A 208 3.25 1.28 0.26
CA VAL A 208 4.59 1.39 -0.33
C VAL A 208 4.57 2.20 -1.62
N ARG A 209 3.56 2.00 -2.48
CA ARG A 209 3.43 2.79 -3.72
C ARG A 209 3.16 4.27 -3.44
N GLU A 210 2.37 4.58 -2.42
CA GLU A 210 2.08 5.95 -2.02
C GLU A 210 3.31 6.63 -1.40
N MET A 211 4.05 5.92 -0.53
CA MET A 211 5.34 6.39 -0.02
C MET A 211 6.35 6.63 -1.14
N VAL A 212 6.51 5.69 -2.08
CA VAL A 212 7.42 5.87 -3.22
C VAL A 212 7.00 7.06 -4.08
N ARG A 213 5.69 7.24 -4.33
CA ARG A 213 5.18 8.42 -5.05
C ARG A 213 5.43 9.73 -4.31
N SER A 214 5.33 9.73 -2.98
CA SER A 214 5.65 10.90 -2.15
C SER A 214 7.13 11.24 -2.14
N LEU A 215 8.01 10.24 -2.31
CA LEU A 215 9.46 10.42 -2.47
C LEU A 215 9.85 10.80 -3.90
N SER A 216 9.05 10.38 -4.90
CA SER A 216 9.23 10.70 -6.31
C SER A 216 8.52 11.98 -6.73
N SER A 217 8.22 12.91 -5.81
CA SER A 217 7.81 14.26 -6.17
C SER A 217 8.97 14.96 -6.85
N ASP A 218 9.13 14.72 -8.14
CA ASP A 218 9.93 15.52 -9.06
C ASP A 218 9.06 16.72 -9.44
N PRO A 219 9.32 17.93 -8.92
CA PRO A 219 8.65 19.13 -9.40
C PRO A 219 9.24 19.45 -10.78
N ARG A 220 8.52 19.10 -11.84
CA ARG A 220 8.77 19.64 -13.19
C ARG A 220 7.50 20.23 -13.76
#